data_AF-A0A1Z5TLT9-F1
#
_entry.id   AF-A0A1Z5TLT9-F1
#
_cell.length_a   1.000
_cell.length_b   1.000
_cell.length_c   1.000
_cell.angle_alpha   90.00
_cell.angle_beta   90.00
_cell.angle_gamma   90.00
#
_symmetry.space_group_name_H-M   'P 1'
#
loop_
_entity.id
_entity.type
_entity.pdbx_description
1 polymer ?
#
loop_
_entity_poly.entity_id
_entity_poly.type
_entity_poly.pdbx_seq_one_letter_code
_entity_poly.pdbx_strand_id
1 'polypeptide(L)'
;MSPPLASRIHYEPPVSAQRDQLTQRMFMASIGKATAIYDAPFWRQANLTGQVLSDTGVVRSTFDVSPADGRYGAILGLMEADQMRALDQSTETEIKDLVVKDYVRYFGPQASKVSEWVIQRWDNELYSRGGPVAIAGPGTISKYGSSLRRCEGNIYWAGTESSDYWVGYMSGALKAGKLAANKILDSRL
;
A
#
# COMPACT_ATOMS: atom_id res chain seq x y z
N MET A 1 -6.14 0.14 -12.28
CA MET A 1 -5.19 -0.86 -11.72
C MET A 1 -3.77 -0.35 -11.87
N SER A 2 -2.83 -0.88 -11.10
CA SER A 2 -1.42 -0.50 -11.18
C SER A 2 -0.77 -1.03 -12.48
N PRO A 3 0.32 -0.40 -12.96
CA PRO A 3 1.06 -0.88 -14.14
C PRO A 3 1.49 -2.36 -14.07
N PRO A 4 1.94 -2.92 -12.92
CA PRO A 4 2.27 -4.34 -12.81
C PRO A 4 1.09 -5.31 -12.95
N LEU A 5 -0.14 -4.85 -12.73
CA LEU A 5 -1.34 -5.64 -12.99
C LEU A 5 -1.78 -5.51 -14.45
N ALA A 6 -1.58 -4.34 -15.05
CA ALA A 6 -1.89 -4.11 -16.45
C ALA A 6 -1.06 -4.99 -17.40
N SER A 7 0.15 -5.45 -17.00
CA SER A 7 0.95 -6.41 -17.77
C SER A 7 0.38 -7.83 -17.82
N ARG A 8 -0.65 -8.12 -17.00
CA ARG A 8 -1.30 -9.44 -16.96
C ARG A 8 -2.49 -9.58 -17.91
N ILE A 9 -2.85 -8.48 -18.57
CA ILE A 9 -3.88 -8.49 -19.61
C ILE A 9 -3.20 -8.88 -20.92
N HIS A 10 -3.80 -9.81 -21.66
CA HIS A 10 -3.41 -10.08 -23.04
C HIS A 10 -4.03 -9.01 -23.95
N TYR A 11 -3.21 -8.33 -24.75
CA TYR A 11 -3.66 -7.28 -25.66
C TYR A 11 -3.50 -7.75 -27.11
N GLU A 12 -4.56 -7.60 -27.91
CA GLU A 12 -4.57 -7.85 -29.35
C GLU A 12 -5.19 -6.65 -30.07
N PRO A 13 -4.43 -5.89 -30.89
CA PRO A 13 -2.97 -5.96 -31.08
C PRO A 13 -2.19 -5.64 -29.79
N PRO A 14 -0.89 -5.99 -29.71
CA PRO A 14 -0.08 -5.68 -28.53
C PRO A 14 0.02 -4.16 -28.29
N VAL A 15 0.17 -3.77 -27.02
CA VAL A 15 0.52 -2.39 -26.65
C VAL A 15 1.91 -2.02 -27.17
N SER A 16 2.23 -0.72 -27.24
CA SER A 16 3.56 -0.29 -27.67
C SER A 16 4.68 -0.92 -26.83
N ALA A 17 5.84 -1.13 -27.46
CA ALA A 17 7.03 -1.64 -26.78
C ALA A 17 7.40 -0.78 -25.56
N GLN A 18 7.19 0.54 -25.60
CA GLN A 18 7.46 1.40 -24.45
C GLN A 18 6.53 1.11 -23.27
N ARG A 19 5.25 0.83 -23.51
CA ARG A 19 4.28 0.47 -22.47
C ARG A 19 4.59 -0.91 -21.89
N ASP A 20 4.89 -1.87 -22.74
CA ASP A 20 5.30 -3.21 -22.32
C ASP A 20 6.54 -3.15 -21.41
N GLN A 21 7.61 -2.47 -21.86
CA GLN A 21 8.84 -2.28 -21.10
C GLN A 21 8.65 -1.54 -19.77
N LEU A 22 7.71 -0.60 -19.68
CA LEU A 22 7.33 0.06 -18.42
C LEU A 22 6.72 -0.94 -17.45
N THR A 23 5.70 -1.67 -17.88
CA THR A 23 4.93 -2.57 -17.01
C THR A 23 5.73 -3.78 -16.52
N GLN A 24 6.76 -4.20 -17.26
CA GLN A 24 7.72 -5.23 -16.84
C GLN A 24 8.73 -4.74 -15.78
N ARG A 25 8.97 -3.43 -15.67
CA ARG A 25 10.00 -2.83 -14.79
C ARG A 25 9.44 -2.04 -13.61
N MET A 26 8.13 -1.97 -13.52
CA MET A 26 7.44 -1.56 -12.31
C MET A 26 7.01 -2.80 -11.55
N PHE A 27 7.02 -2.70 -10.23
CA PHE A 27 6.59 -3.77 -9.34
C PHE A 27 5.86 -3.17 -8.14
N MET A 28 5.00 -3.96 -7.52
CA MET A 28 4.37 -3.56 -6.27
C MET A 28 5.29 -3.91 -5.11
N ALA A 29 5.42 -3.02 -4.13
CA ALA A 29 6.22 -3.30 -2.94
C ALA A 29 5.50 -4.32 -2.00
N SER A 30 6.26 -4.90 -1.06
CA SER A 30 5.71 -5.79 -0.04
C SER A 30 5.25 -4.96 1.16
N ILE A 31 3.99 -5.09 1.56
CA ILE A 31 3.47 -4.44 2.75
C ILE A 31 2.39 -5.27 3.43
N GLY A 32 2.45 -5.31 4.76
CA GLY A 32 1.40 -5.82 5.62
C GLY A 32 0.90 -4.73 6.55
N LYS A 33 -0.39 -4.78 6.88
CA LYS A 33 -1.03 -3.91 7.86
C LYS A 33 -1.55 -4.79 8.98
N ALA A 34 -1.07 -4.57 10.19
CA ALA A 34 -1.56 -5.25 11.39
C ALA A 34 -2.18 -4.24 12.33
N THR A 35 -3.50 -4.31 12.51
CA THR A 35 -4.23 -3.43 13.43
C THR A 35 -4.58 -4.22 14.68
N ALA A 36 -4.03 -3.81 15.82
CA ALA A 36 -4.41 -4.33 17.13
C ALA A 36 -5.53 -3.46 17.72
N ILE A 37 -6.62 -4.10 18.12
CA ILE A 37 -7.74 -3.46 18.78
C ILE A 37 -7.69 -3.75 20.28
N TYR A 38 -7.95 -2.74 21.09
CA TYR A 38 -7.93 -2.76 22.55
C TYR A 38 -9.23 -2.17 23.10
N ASP A 39 -9.58 -2.50 24.33
CA ASP A 39 -10.79 -1.97 24.98
C ASP A 39 -10.75 -0.44 25.16
N ALA A 40 -9.55 0.15 25.24
CA ALA A 40 -9.35 1.60 25.31
C ALA A 40 -7.99 2.00 24.69
N PRO A 41 -7.84 3.24 24.19
CA PRO A 41 -6.58 3.76 23.68
C PRO A 41 -5.62 4.10 24.83
N PHE A 42 -5.14 3.09 25.56
CA PHE A 42 -4.40 3.24 26.82
C PHE A 42 -3.13 4.09 26.69
N TRP A 43 -2.48 4.10 25.51
CA TRP A 43 -1.31 4.94 25.23
C TRP A 43 -1.61 6.44 25.39
N ARG A 44 -2.85 6.89 25.12
CA ARG A 44 -3.25 8.30 25.32
C ARG A 44 -3.19 8.70 26.79
N GLN A 45 -3.49 7.78 27.72
CA GLN A 45 -3.39 8.04 29.16
C GLN A 45 -1.94 8.20 29.61
N ALA A 46 -1.00 7.60 28.88
CA ALA A 46 0.44 7.79 29.03
C ALA A 46 0.96 9.02 28.24
N ASN A 47 0.08 9.89 27.74
CA ASN A 47 0.41 11.06 26.93
C ASN A 47 1.20 10.73 25.64
N LEU A 48 0.95 9.55 25.06
CA LEU A 48 1.52 9.11 23.79
C LEU A 48 0.51 9.28 22.65
N THR A 49 1.01 9.57 21.45
CA THR A 49 0.19 9.74 20.25
C THR A 49 -0.19 8.43 19.57
N GLY A 50 0.40 7.30 19.97
CA GLY A 50 0.31 6.03 19.27
C GLY A 50 1.17 5.95 18.00
N GLN A 51 1.91 7.01 17.67
CA GLN A 51 2.87 7.01 16.56
C GLN A 51 4.25 6.54 17.03
N VAL A 52 4.81 5.59 16.31
CA VAL A 52 6.18 5.09 16.48
C VAL A 52 6.84 5.08 15.12
N LEU A 53 8.13 5.41 15.09
CA LEU A 53 9.05 5.08 14.01
C LEU A 53 10.21 4.29 14.61
N SER A 54 10.46 3.10 14.09
CA SER A 54 11.43 2.16 14.63
C SER A 54 12.37 1.66 13.55
N ASP A 55 13.63 1.43 13.93
CA ASP A 55 14.68 0.84 13.12
C ASP A 55 14.86 -0.68 13.41
N THR A 56 14.01 -1.25 14.25
CA THR A 56 14.06 -2.66 14.67
C THR A 56 12.66 -3.27 14.80
N GLY A 57 12.56 -4.60 14.75
CA GLY A 57 11.28 -5.30 14.80
C GLY A 57 10.62 -5.48 13.44
N VAL A 58 9.47 -6.15 13.41
CA VAL A 58 8.67 -6.37 12.19
C VAL A 58 7.79 -5.17 11.86
N VAL A 59 7.30 -4.45 12.89
CA VAL A 59 6.56 -3.19 12.69
C VAL A 59 7.49 -2.00 12.84
N ARG A 60 7.61 -1.22 11.76
CA ARG A 60 8.50 -0.04 11.72
C ARG A 60 7.79 1.28 11.90
N SER A 61 6.50 1.33 11.60
CA SER A 61 5.69 2.52 11.81
C SER A 61 4.33 2.15 12.39
N THR A 62 3.85 2.96 13.33
CA THR A 62 2.50 2.82 13.90
C THR A 62 1.72 4.11 13.83
N PHE A 63 0.39 3.98 13.85
CA PHE A 63 -0.54 5.10 13.87
C PHE A 63 -1.74 4.76 14.76
N ASP A 64 -2.16 5.71 15.59
CA ASP A 64 -3.44 5.65 16.29
C ASP A 64 -4.56 5.86 15.27
N VAL A 65 -5.37 4.82 15.09
CA VAL A 65 -6.56 4.80 14.23
C VAL A 65 -7.83 4.60 15.06
N SER A 66 -7.77 4.91 16.35
CA SER A 66 -8.92 4.84 17.26
C SER A 66 -9.95 5.91 16.90
N PRO A 67 -11.24 5.65 17.13
CA PRO A 67 -12.28 6.67 17.08
C PRO A 67 -11.93 7.90 17.90
N ALA A 68 -12.44 9.06 17.47
CA ALA A 68 -12.23 10.32 18.17
C ALA A 68 -12.80 10.30 19.61
N ASP A 69 -13.90 9.57 19.82
CA ASP A 69 -14.53 9.37 21.13
C ASP A 69 -13.78 8.40 22.06
N GLY A 70 -12.76 7.69 21.55
CA GLY A 70 -11.92 6.78 22.33
C GLY A 70 -12.65 5.53 22.84
N ARG A 71 -13.82 5.17 22.29
CA ARG A 71 -14.62 4.02 22.74
C ARG A 71 -13.90 2.66 22.65
N TYR A 72 -12.85 2.57 21.83
CA TYR A 72 -11.87 1.50 21.80
C TYR A 72 -10.53 2.07 21.33
N GLY A 73 -9.44 1.36 21.61
CA GLY A 73 -8.12 1.66 21.07
C GLY A 73 -7.85 0.88 19.80
N ALA A 74 -7.26 1.50 18.78
CA ALA A 74 -6.75 0.81 17.60
C ALA A 74 -5.37 1.35 17.19
N ILE A 75 -4.36 0.47 17.17
CA ILE A 75 -3.03 0.78 16.62
C ILE A 75 -2.85 0.04 15.31
N LEU A 76 -2.72 0.79 14.22
CA LEU A 76 -2.29 0.28 12.92
C LEU A 76 -0.76 0.25 12.90
N GLY A 77 -0.17 -0.90 12.59
CA GLY A 77 1.25 -1.08 12.33
C GLY A 77 1.52 -1.51 10.90
N LEU A 78 2.60 -0.99 10.33
CA LEU A 78 3.07 -1.35 9.00
C LEU A 78 4.30 -2.27 9.09
N MET A 79 4.20 -3.42 8.44
CA MET A 79 5.31 -4.32 8.14
C MET A 79 5.72 -4.06 6.70
N GLU A 80 6.91 -3.53 6.49
CA GLU A 80 7.30 -2.91 5.22
C GLU A 80 8.49 -3.62 4.58
N ALA A 81 8.46 -3.74 3.25
CA ALA A 81 9.55 -4.25 2.43
C ALA A 81 10.13 -5.59 2.92
N ASP A 82 11.41 -5.62 3.30
CA ASP A 82 12.10 -6.83 3.74
C ASP A 82 11.47 -7.44 5.00
N GLN A 83 10.93 -6.62 5.89
CA GLN A 83 10.26 -7.12 7.09
C GLN A 83 8.99 -7.88 6.74
N MET A 84 8.25 -7.42 5.71
CA MET A 84 7.08 -8.14 5.23
C MET A 84 7.46 -9.45 4.52
N ARG A 85 8.48 -9.42 3.64
CA ARG A 85 8.96 -10.61 2.92
C ARG A 85 9.50 -11.70 3.85
N ALA A 86 10.14 -11.31 4.95
CA ALA A 86 10.64 -12.26 5.95
C ALA A 86 9.51 -13.09 6.60
N LEU A 87 8.24 -12.66 6.46
CA LEU A 87 7.06 -13.33 7.01
C LEU A 87 6.32 -14.19 5.97
N ASP A 88 6.88 -14.41 4.77
CA ASP A 88 6.21 -15.16 3.69
C ASP A 88 5.84 -16.59 4.07
N GLN A 89 6.61 -17.21 4.95
CA GLN A 89 6.36 -18.56 5.45
C GLN A 89 5.74 -18.59 6.86
N SER A 90 5.47 -17.42 7.44
CA SER A 90 4.89 -17.32 8.78
C SER A 90 3.38 -17.51 8.76
N THR A 91 2.88 -18.22 9.76
CA THR A 91 1.46 -18.29 10.10
C THR A 91 0.98 -16.96 10.67
N GLU A 92 -0.33 -16.74 10.64
CA GLU A 92 -0.91 -15.52 11.21
C GLU A 92 -0.65 -15.39 12.72
N THR A 93 -0.59 -16.49 13.45
CA THR A 93 -0.25 -16.50 14.89
C THR A 93 1.17 -16.03 15.14
N GLU A 94 2.16 -16.55 14.39
CA GLU A 94 3.56 -16.11 14.51
C GLU A 94 3.72 -14.62 14.18
N ILE A 95 2.99 -14.13 13.17
CA ILE A 95 2.95 -12.71 12.83
C ILE A 95 2.38 -11.90 14.01
N LYS A 96 1.25 -12.32 14.59
CA LYS A 96 0.65 -11.66 15.75
C LYS A 96 1.63 -11.60 16.92
N ASP A 97 2.32 -12.69 17.23
CA ASP A 97 3.29 -12.74 18.33
C ASP A 97 4.46 -11.76 18.13
N LEU A 98 4.97 -11.67 16.90
CA LEU A 98 6.02 -10.69 16.55
C LEU A 98 5.53 -9.25 16.66
N VAL A 99 4.32 -8.96 16.17
CA VAL A 99 3.71 -7.62 16.27
C VAL A 99 3.43 -7.25 17.73
N VAL A 100 2.90 -8.17 18.55
CA VAL A 100 2.68 -7.94 19.99
C VAL A 100 4.00 -7.62 20.68
N LYS A 101 5.06 -8.36 20.37
CA LYS A 101 6.40 -8.10 20.94
C LYS A 101 6.87 -6.69 20.65
N ASP A 102 6.67 -6.21 19.43
CA ASP A 102 6.98 -4.83 19.06
C ASP A 102 6.08 -3.83 19.81
N TYR A 103 4.78 -4.06 19.87
CA TYR A 103 3.85 -3.14 20.54
C TYR A 103 4.09 -3.07 22.06
N VAL A 104 4.43 -4.19 22.70
CA VAL A 104 4.82 -4.22 24.12
C VAL A 104 6.10 -3.43 24.34
N ARG A 105 7.07 -3.54 23.43
CA ARG A 105 8.30 -2.74 23.50
C ARG A 105 8.01 -1.24 23.33
N TYR A 106 7.04 -0.88 22.51
CA TYR A 106 6.71 0.53 22.22
C TYR A 106 5.80 1.18 23.26
N PHE A 107 4.77 0.47 23.71
CA PHE A 107 3.69 1.03 24.54
C PHE A 107 3.59 0.38 25.93
N GLY A 108 4.46 -0.57 26.24
CA GLY A 108 4.52 -1.27 27.51
C GLY A 108 3.58 -2.48 27.60
N PRO A 109 3.52 -3.14 28.78
CA PRO A 109 2.88 -4.45 28.94
C PRO A 109 1.39 -4.48 28.58
N GLN A 110 0.68 -3.35 28.68
CA GLN A 110 -0.74 -3.29 28.31
C GLN A 110 -0.99 -3.62 26.83
N ALA A 111 0.01 -3.39 25.96
CA ALA A 111 -0.09 -3.69 24.54
C ALA A 111 -0.21 -5.18 24.22
N SER A 112 0.06 -6.07 25.19
CA SER A 112 -0.16 -7.52 25.06
C SER A 112 -1.63 -7.93 25.15
N LYS A 113 -2.50 -7.04 25.65
CA LYS A 113 -3.94 -7.32 25.87
C LYS A 113 -4.77 -6.95 24.65
N VAL A 114 -4.43 -7.52 23.50
CA VAL A 114 -5.16 -7.26 22.24
C VAL A 114 -6.49 -8.02 22.27
N SER A 115 -7.59 -7.28 22.10
CA SER A 115 -8.95 -7.83 22.07
C SER A 115 -9.28 -8.42 20.70
N GLU A 116 -8.83 -7.77 19.62
CA GLU A 116 -9.06 -8.23 18.24
C GLU A 116 -7.92 -7.82 17.31
N TRP A 117 -7.72 -8.61 16.25
CA TRP A 117 -6.75 -8.34 15.20
C TRP A 117 -7.42 -8.16 13.85
N VAL A 118 -6.96 -7.17 13.09
CA VAL A 118 -7.21 -7.07 11.65
C VAL A 118 -5.86 -7.04 10.94
N ILE A 119 -5.53 -8.11 10.22
CA ILE A 119 -4.27 -8.23 9.49
C ILE A 119 -4.55 -8.37 8.00
N GLN A 120 -3.93 -7.52 7.18
CA GLN A 120 -3.96 -7.62 5.72
C GLN A 120 -2.55 -7.68 5.17
N ARG A 121 -2.24 -8.77 4.49
CA ARG A 121 -1.03 -8.97 3.69
C ARG A 121 -1.30 -8.56 2.24
N TRP A 122 -0.87 -7.36 1.84
CA TRP A 122 -1.21 -6.81 0.52
C TRP A 122 -0.41 -7.44 -0.61
N ASP A 123 0.80 -7.92 -0.30
CA ASP A 123 1.65 -8.75 -1.16
C ASP A 123 0.96 -10.03 -1.64
N ASN A 124 0.10 -10.62 -0.81
CA ASN A 124 -0.66 -11.84 -1.13
C ASN A 124 -2.04 -11.56 -1.76
N GLU A 125 -2.49 -10.30 -1.83
CA GLU A 125 -3.80 -9.98 -2.40
C GLU A 125 -3.75 -10.09 -3.93
N LEU A 126 -4.60 -10.95 -4.51
CA LEU A 126 -4.54 -11.35 -5.92
C LEU A 126 -4.61 -10.16 -6.90
N TYR A 127 -5.42 -9.15 -6.59
CA TYR A 127 -5.72 -8.03 -7.49
C TYR A 127 -4.98 -6.74 -7.13
N SER A 128 -4.04 -6.79 -6.18
CA SER A 128 -3.12 -5.72 -5.82
C SER A 128 -1.68 -6.19 -5.98
N ARG A 129 -1.39 -7.42 -5.54
CA ARG A 129 -0.08 -8.12 -5.59
C ARG A 129 1.05 -7.36 -4.91
N GLY A 130 0.71 -6.59 -3.89
CA GLY A 130 1.59 -5.70 -3.14
C GLY A 130 0.95 -4.34 -2.87
N GLY A 131 1.76 -3.44 -2.33
CA GLY A 131 1.37 -2.10 -1.94
C GLY A 131 2.51 -1.36 -1.20
N PRO A 132 2.26 -0.13 -0.74
CA PRO A 132 1.04 0.64 -0.96
C PRO A 132 0.94 1.18 -2.40
N VAL A 133 2.05 1.18 -3.14
CA VAL A 133 2.17 1.78 -4.48
C VAL A 133 3.04 0.92 -5.39
N ALA A 134 2.89 1.06 -6.70
CA ALA A 134 3.88 0.54 -7.63
C ALA A 134 5.14 1.42 -7.60
N ILE A 135 6.31 0.78 -7.58
CA ILE A 135 7.62 1.40 -7.64
C ILE A 135 8.35 0.97 -8.91
N ALA A 136 9.29 1.79 -9.35
CA ALA A 136 10.00 1.59 -10.60
C ALA A 136 11.47 1.25 -10.32
N GLY A 137 11.99 0.22 -10.99
CA GLY A 137 13.41 -0.10 -10.94
C GLY A 137 14.28 1.01 -11.56
N PRO A 138 15.60 1.03 -11.28
CA PRO A 138 16.51 2.04 -11.81
C PRO A 138 16.40 2.23 -13.34
N GLY A 139 16.38 3.49 -13.79
CA GLY A 139 16.30 3.85 -15.21
C GLY A 139 14.94 3.66 -15.88
N THR A 140 13.93 3.13 -15.18
CA THR A 140 12.59 2.89 -15.75
C THR A 140 11.85 4.19 -16.03
N ILE A 141 11.78 5.10 -15.05
CA ILE A 141 11.02 6.35 -15.19
C ILE A 141 11.63 7.27 -16.25
N SER A 142 12.96 7.38 -16.31
CA SER A 142 13.63 8.25 -17.30
C SER A 142 13.43 7.76 -18.73
N LYS A 143 13.38 6.44 -18.95
CA LYS A 143 13.23 5.85 -20.30
C LYS A 143 11.78 5.67 -20.73
N TYR A 144 10.89 5.32 -19.80
CA TYR A 144 9.53 4.86 -20.11
C TYR A 144 8.43 5.58 -19.31
N GLY A 145 8.77 6.57 -18.48
CA GLY A 145 7.80 7.26 -17.62
C GLY A 145 6.67 7.97 -18.35
N SER A 146 6.87 8.39 -19.60
CA SER A 146 5.80 8.93 -20.47
C SER A 146 4.69 7.90 -20.71
N SER A 147 5.03 6.62 -20.77
CA SER A 147 4.10 5.50 -20.99
C SER A 147 3.19 5.21 -19.79
N LEU A 148 3.38 5.87 -18.64
CA LEU A 148 2.41 5.82 -17.53
C LEU A 148 1.05 6.41 -17.94
N ARG A 149 1.04 7.36 -18.89
CA ARG A 149 -0.13 8.19 -19.22
C ARG A 149 -0.45 8.25 -20.72
N ARG A 150 0.49 7.84 -21.57
CA ARG A 150 0.32 7.79 -23.03
C ARG A 150 -0.75 6.76 -23.38
N CYS A 151 -1.80 7.19 -24.07
CA CYS A 151 -2.87 6.33 -24.55
C CYS A 151 -2.37 5.38 -25.65
N GLU A 152 -2.99 4.21 -25.75
CA GLU A 152 -2.68 3.17 -26.75
C GLU A 152 -3.97 2.87 -27.54
N GLY A 153 -4.14 3.48 -28.71
CA GLY A 153 -5.41 3.43 -29.45
C GLY A 153 -6.57 3.95 -28.59
N ASN A 154 -7.59 3.11 -28.37
CA ASN A 154 -8.74 3.41 -27.53
C ASN A 154 -8.55 3.06 -26.03
N ILE A 155 -7.33 2.72 -25.61
CA ILE A 155 -7.00 2.41 -24.22
C ILE A 155 -6.46 3.67 -23.53
N TYR A 156 -7.18 4.09 -22.48
CA TYR A 156 -6.82 5.23 -21.64
C TYR A 156 -6.42 4.74 -20.25
N TRP A 157 -5.23 5.14 -19.79
CA TRP A 157 -4.71 4.71 -18.50
C TRP A 157 -5.12 5.68 -17.39
N ALA A 158 -5.84 5.14 -16.42
CA ALA A 158 -6.10 5.77 -15.11
C ALA A 158 -5.24 5.07 -14.04
N GLY A 159 -5.71 5.08 -12.79
CA GLY A 159 -4.96 4.56 -11.65
C GLY A 159 -3.94 5.58 -11.15
N THR A 160 -3.62 5.52 -9.86
CA THR A 160 -2.85 6.58 -9.19
C THR A 160 -1.47 6.81 -9.81
N GLU A 161 -0.85 5.77 -10.37
CA GLU A 161 0.44 5.82 -11.07
C GLU A 161 0.43 6.69 -12.33
N SER A 162 -0.74 6.89 -12.94
CA SER A 162 -0.92 7.76 -14.10
C SER A 162 -1.23 9.22 -13.70
N SER A 163 -1.38 9.52 -12.42
CA SER A 163 -1.54 10.91 -11.96
C SER A 163 -0.24 11.69 -12.13
N ASP A 164 -0.33 13.00 -12.33
CA ASP A 164 0.78 13.97 -12.23
C ASP A 164 0.85 14.62 -10.84
N TYR A 165 -0.08 14.29 -9.94
CA TYR A 165 -0.22 14.87 -8.61
C TYR A 165 -0.59 13.80 -7.58
N TRP A 166 0.12 13.76 -6.44
CA TRP A 166 -0.04 12.73 -5.39
C TRP A 166 -0.10 11.29 -5.93
N VAL A 167 0.86 10.96 -6.79
CA VAL A 167 1.04 9.60 -7.31
C VAL A 167 1.19 8.63 -6.14
N GLY A 168 0.40 7.55 -6.15
CA GLY A 168 0.39 6.56 -5.07
C GLY A 168 -0.71 6.75 -4.02
N TYR A 169 -1.44 7.87 -4.05
CA TYR A 169 -2.50 8.17 -3.07
C TYR A 169 -3.89 8.13 -3.71
N MET A 170 -4.93 8.14 -2.87
CA MET A 170 -6.33 8.21 -3.30
C MET A 170 -6.64 9.47 -4.11
N SER A 171 -6.04 10.61 -3.74
CA SER A 171 -6.15 11.87 -4.48
C SER A 171 -5.58 11.75 -5.90
N GLY A 172 -4.44 11.08 -6.06
CA GLY A 172 -3.87 10.74 -7.36
C GLY A 172 -4.78 9.81 -8.17
N ALA A 173 -5.37 8.78 -7.53
CA ALA A 173 -6.32 7.89 -8.19
C ALA A 173 -7.54 8.64 -8.73
N LEU A 174 -8.11 9.54 -7.92
CA LEU A 174 -9.25 10.37 -8.32
C LEU A 174 -8.90 11.29 -9.49
N LYS A 175 -7.75 11.97 -9.41
CA LYS A 175 -7.30 12.88 -10.48
C LYS A 175 -7.08 12.12 -11.78
N ALA A 176 -6.34 11.00 -11.73
CA ALA A 176 -6.09 10.14 -12.88
C ALA A 176 -7.37 9.64 -13.54
N GLY A 177 -8.36 9.20 -12.75
CA GLY A 177 -9.66 8.76 -13.26
C GLY A 177 -10.40 9.87 -14.02
N LYS A 178 -10.45 11.08 -13.46
CA LYS A 178 -11.06 12.26 -14.11
C LYS A 178 -10.32 12.62 -15.40
N LEU A 179 -8.99 12.64 -15.39
CA LEU A 179 -8.18 12.94 -16.57
C LEU A 179 -8.41 11.92 -17.69
N ALA A 180 -8.47 10.63 -17.37
CA ALA A 180 -8.76 9.59 -18.36
C ALA A 180 -10.17 9.74 -18.96
N ALA A 181 -11.18 10.01 -18.11
CA ALA A 181 -12.55 10.23 -18.57
C ALA A 181 -12.67 11.45 -19.50
N ASN A 182 -12.06 12.58 -19.14
CA ASN A 182 -12.08 13.78 -19.98
C ASN A 182 -11.43 13.55 -21.34
N LYS A 183 -10.28 12.86 -21.39
CA LYS A 183 -9.64 12.50 -22.67
C LYS A 183 -10.55 11.65 -23.56
N ILE A 184 -11.37 10.76 -22.98
CA ILE A 184 -12.35 9.97 -23.74
C ILE A 184 -13.47 10.85 -24.28
N LEU A 185 -13.97 11.81 -23.49
CA LEU A 185 -15.01 12.73 -23.95
C LEU A 185 -14.50 13.65 -25.07
N ASP A 186 -13.29 14.18 -24.93
CA ASP A 186 -12.69 15.11 -25.90
C ASP A 186 -12.34 14.42 -27.23
N SER A 187 -12.03 13.12 -27.23
CA SER A 187 -11.72 12.34 -28.44
C SER A 187 -12.94 11.91 -29.26
N ARG A 188 -14.15 12.19 -28.77
CA ARG A 188 -15.42 11.92 -29.47
C ARG A 188 -15.96 13.14 -30.25
N LEU A 189 -15.31 14.30 -30.11
CA LEU A 189 -15.57 15.52 -30.87
C LEU A 189 -14.62 15.59 -32.07
#